data_AF-A0A937NQT3-F1
#
_entry.id   AF-A0A937NQT3-F1
#
_cell.length_a   1.000
_cell.length_b   1.000
_cell.length_c   1.000
_cell.angle_alpha   90.00
_cell.angle_beta   90.00
_cell.angle_gamma   90.00
#
_symmetry.space_group_name_H-M   'P 1'
#
loop_
_entity.id
_entity.type
_entity.pdbx_description
1 polymer ?
#
loop_
_entity_poly.entity_id
_entity_poly.type
_entity_poly.pdbx_seq_one_letter_code
_entity_poly.pdbx_strand_id
1 'polypeptide(L)'
;MPKCAIKDCKNFTRYKKTRQIYCSMHLARIKRHGHPNLQTGHHKLEKLPHHIVDDFIRKNCKRLIDIEIANELKKKGFKNASSWTVRYRRRRLGMKKYLYGEAKKHKAWVRLQAIKKYGAKCELCGYKLTIDGHHILPKKMGGLHETDNLMVLCPNCHALITRRYLNLKSRKDIPAIRKELTKLLSSS
;
A
#
# COMPACT_ATOMS: atom_id res chain seq x y z
N MET A 1 -15.05 36.47 32.63
CA MET A 1 -15.13 35.88 31.28
C MET A 1 -15.75 34.49 31.41
N PRO A 2 -16.45 33.95 30.39
CA PRO A 2 -17.00 32.60 30.46
C PRO A 2 -15.86 31.59 30.67
N LYS A 3 -16.07 30.63 31.57
CA LYS A 3 -15.09 29.55 31.82
C LYS A 3 -15.18 28.49 30.73
N CYS A 4 -14.06 27.81 30.45
CA CYS A 4 -14.01 26.71 29.49
C CYS A 4 -14.85 25.52 29.99
N ALA A 5 -15.60 24.87 29.10
CA ALA A 5 -16.43 23.70 29.43
C ALA A 5 -15.66 22.39 29.71
N ILE A 6 -14.31 22.41 29.73
CA ILE A 6 -13.50 21.22 30.02
C ILE A 6 -13.34 21.10 31.54
N LYS A 7 -13.67 19.93 32.10
CA LYS A 7 -13.50 19.63 33.53
C LYS A 7 -12.05 19.93 33.95
N ASP A 8 -11.89 20.65 35.05
CA ASP A 8 -10.61 21.07 35.63
C ASP A 8 -9.79 22.11 34.82
N CYS A 9 -10.35 22.66 33.73
CA CYS A 9 -9.74 23.78 33.02
C CYS A 9 -10.05 25.12 33.68
N LYS A 10 -9.04 25.81 34.19
CA LYS A 10 -9.17 27.14 34.81
C LYS A 10 -9.15 28.30 33.79
N ASN A 11 -8.92 28.01 32.50
CA ASN A 11 -8.80 29.04 31.47
C ASN A 11 -10.16 29.56 31.00
N PHE A 12 -10.20 30.85 30.68
CA PHE A 12 -11.40 31.52 30.15
C PHE A 12 -11.50 31.42 28.62
N THR A 13 -12.70 31.59 28.10
CA THR A 13 -12.93 31.74 26.66
C THR A 13 -12.50 33.13 26.21
N ARG A 14 -12.18 33.27 24.91
CA ARG A 14 -11.43 34.44 24.38
C ARG A 14 -12.18 35.77 24.51
N TYR A 15 -13.52 35.76 24.67
CA TYR A 15 -14.35 36.96 24.77
C TYR A 15 -15.50 36.76 25.76
N LYS A 16 -16.13 37.84 26.26
CA LYS A 16 -17.27 37.73 27.20
C LYS A 16 -18.57 37.25 26.54
N LYS A 17 -18.82 37.63 25.28
CA LYS A 17 -20.07 37.35 24.54
C LYS A 17 -19.82 36.49 23.29
N THR A 18 -18.99 35.46 23.40
CA THR A 18 -18.71 34.54 22.28
C THR A 18 -19.58 33.28 22.39
N ARG A 19 -20.07 32.78 21.24
CA ARG A 19 -20.73 31.47 21.11
C ARG A 19 -19.78 30.28 21.37
N GLN A 20 -18.50 30.52 21.62
CA GLN A 20 -17.49 29.48 21.77
C GLN A 20 -17.39 28.95 23.21
N ILE A 21 -17.62 27.66 23.40
CA ILE A 21 -17.69 27.00 24.71
C ILE A 21 -16.31 26.55 25.26
N TYR A 22 -15.28 26.48 24.42
CA TYR A 22 -13.94 26.04 24.79
C TYR A 22 -12.91 27.19 24.74
N CYS A 23 -11.92 27.16 25.65
CA CYS A 23 -10.79 28.10 25.59
C CYS A 23 -9.98 27.89 24.31
N SER A 24 -9.21 28.90 23.91
CA SER A 24 -8.42 28.87 22.67
C SER A 24 -7.52 27.62 22.57
N MET A 25 -6.89 27.22 23.68
CA MET A 25 -6.05 26.02 23.76
C MET A 25 -6.84 24.71 23.57
N HIS A 26 -7.97 24.53 24.27
CA HIS A 26 -8.78 23.31 24.17
C HIS A 26 -9.54 23.23 22.85
N LEU A 27 -10.01 24.35 22.33
CA LEU A 27 -10.60 24.42 21.00
C LEU A 27 -9.61 23.99 19.93
N ALA A 28 -8.37 24.49 19.98
CA ALA A 28 -7.30 24.07 19.07
C ALA A 28 -6.91 22.59 19.28
N ARG A 29 -7.03 22.05 20.50
CA ARG A 29 -6.78 20.63 20.81
C ARG A 29 -7.90 19.72 20.31
N ILE A 30 -9.16 20.10 20.43
CA ILE A 30 -10.32 19.36 19.90
C ILE A 30 -10.28 19.39 18.37
N LYS A 31 -10.05 20.56 17.77
CA LYS A 31 -9.89 20.70 16.31
C LYS A 31 -8.77 19.81 15.77
N ARG A 32 -7.69 19.65 16.54
CA ARG A 32 -6.65 18.69 16.23
C ARG A 32 -7.14 17.28 16.53
N HIS A 33 -7.35 16.84 17.76
CA HIS A 33 -7.40 15.42 18.11
C HIS A 33 -8.81 14.80 18.18
N GLY A 34 -9.88 15.59 18.04
CA GLY A 34 -11.26 15.10 18.11
C GLY A 34 -11.75 14.76 19.52
N HIS A 35 -10.95 15.01 20.56
CA HIS A 35 -11.31 14.70 21.94
C HIS A 35 -11.06 15.91 22.88
N PRO A 36 -11.97 16.17 23.84
CA PRO A 36 -11.87 17.30 24.78
C PRO A 36 -10.74 17.17 25.81
N ASN A 37 -10.41 15.96 26.27
CA ASN A 37 -9.44 15.78 27.36
C ASN A 37 -7.99 15.95 26.90
N LEU A 38 -7.18 16.57 27.79
CA LEU A 38 -5.76 16.80 27.58
C LEU A 38 -4.99 15.47 27.66
N GLN A 39 -4.61 14.88 26.53
CA GLN A 39 -3.54 13.88 26.50
C GLN A 39 -2.24 14.57 26.05
N THR A 40 -1.21 14.55 26.89
CA THR A 40 0.12 15.10 26.60
C THR A 40 1.01 14.01 25.99
N GLY A 41 1.59 14.27 24.80
CA GLY A 41 2.70 13.48 24.27
C GLY A 41 2.48 12.64 23.00
N HIS A 42 1.30 12.65 22.34
CA HIS A 42 1.03 11.67 21.29
C HIS A 42 0.78 12.19 19.85
N HIS A 43 1.14 11.30 18.90
CA HIS A 43 1.15 11.47 17.45
C HIS A 43 -0.28 11.69 16.87
N LYS A 44 -0.41 12.36 15.71
CA LYS A 44 -1.69 12.65 14.99
C LYS A 44 -2.58 11.43 14.66
N LEU A 45 -2.16 10.22 15.01
CA LEU A 45 -2.70 8.89 14.69
C LEU A 45 -3.73 8.35 15.72
N GLU A 46 -3.92 9.06 16.83
CA GLU A 46 -4.77 8.64 17.96
C GLU A 46 -6.22 9.18 17.91
N LYS A 47 -6.61 9.84 16.82
CA LYS A 47 -7.93 10.48 16.66
C LYS A 47 -9.08 9.55 16.27
N LEU A 48 -8.81 8.26 16.08
CA LEU A 48 -9.84 7.25 15.86
C LEU A 48 -10.10 6.55 17.20
N PRO A 49 -11.36 6.25 17.58
CA PRO A 49 -11.68 5.47 18.78
C PRO A 49 -10.81 4.21 18.82
N HIS A 50 -9.89 4.17 19.79
CA HIS A 50 -8.74 3.29 19.68
C HIS A 50 -9.17 1.81 19.72
N HIS A 51 -10.08 1.44 20.62
CA HIS A 51 -10.54 0.06 20.78
C HIS A 51 -11.39 -0.45 19.61
N ILE A 52 -12.40 0.31 19.15
CA ILE A 52 -13.32 -0.13 18.08
C ILE A 52 -12.57 -0.39 16.78
N VAL A 53 -11.68 0.54 16.41
CA VAL A 53 -10.91 0.42 15.17
C VAL A 53 -9.87 -0.68 15.28
N ASP A 54 -9.21 -0.82 16.42
CA ASP A 54 -8.20 -1.86 16.62
C ASP A 54 -8.81 -3.26 16.66
N ASP A 55 -9.96 -3.44 17.32
CA ASP A 55 -10.70 -4.71 17.31
C ASP A 55 -11.21 -5.05 15.92
N PHE A 56 -11.69 -4.04 15.18
CA PHE A 56 -12.06 -4.22 13.79
C PHE A 56 -10.86 -4.67 12.94
N ILE A 57 -9.70 -4.04 13.12
CA ILE A 57 -8.47 -4.44 12.42
C ILE A 57 -8.05 -5.86 12.84
N ARG A 58 -8.08 -6.22 14.14
CA ARG A 58 -7.74 -7.57 14.63
C ARG A 58 -8.59 -8.65 13.98
N LYS A 59 -9.91 -8.45 13.95
CA LYS A 59 -10.87 -9.41 13.39
C LYS A 59 -10.72 -9.56 11.87
N ASN A 60 -10.31 -8.51 11.16
CA ASN A 60 -10.33 -8.48 9.71
C ASN A 60 -8.94 -8.56 9.04
N CYS A 61 -7.83 -8.35 9.75
CA CYS A 61 -6.49 -8.25 9.14
C CYS A 61 -5.97 -9.55 8.51
N LYS A 62 -6.55 -10.70 8.85
CA LYS A 62 -6.24 -12.00 8.22
C LYS A 62 -6.99 -12.24 6.92
N ARG A 63 -8.15 -11.60 6.75
CA ARG A 63 -9.08 -11.84 5.62
C ARG A 63 -9.03 -10.72 4.57
N LEU A 64 -8.82 -9.48 5.00
CA LEU A 64 -8.91 -8.30 4.15
C LEU A 64 -7.56 -7.59 4.00
N ILE A 65 -7.35 -6.95 2.84
CA ILE A 65 -6.18 -6.09 2.63
C ILE A 65 -6.35 -4.72 3.30
N ASP A 66 -5.27 -3.94 3.45
CA ASP A 66 -5.23 -2.76 4.33
C ASP A 66 -6.11 -1.65 3.74
N ILE A 67 -6.26 -1.65 2.41
CA ILE A 67 -7.14 -0.74 1.67
C ILE A 67 -8.62 -1.14 1.82
N GLU A 68 -8.95 -2.43 1.82
CA GLU A 68 -10.31 -2.91 2.05
C GLU A 68 -10.77 -2.63 3.47
N ILE A 69 -9.91 -2.89 4.46
CA ILE A 69 -10.17 -2.55 5.86
C ILE A 69 -10.38 -1.04 6.01
N ALA A 70 -9.61 -0.21 5.31
CA ALA A 70 -9.81 1.23 5.33
C ALA A 70 -11.15 1.64 4.71
N ASN A 71 -11.58 1.02 3.61
CA ASN A 71 -12.87 1.29 2.98
C ASN A 71 -14.05 0.87 3.87
N GLU A 72 -13.96 -0.28 4.54
CA GLU A 72 -14.98 -0.73 5.49
C GLU A 72 -15.06 0.18 6.73
N LEU A 73 -13.91 0.66 7.23
CA LEU A 73 -13.89 1.66 8.29
C LEU A 73 -14.55 2.97 7.85
N LYS A 74 -14.35 3.42 6.60
CA LYS A 74 -15.05 4.59 6.06
C LYS A 74 -16.57 4.39 6.03
N LYS A 75 -17.05 3.22 5.56
CA LYS A 75 -18.48 2.88 5.56
C LYS A 75 -19.09 2.92 6.97
N LYS A 76 -18.31 2.51 7.98
CA LYS A 76 -18.69 2.56 9.40
C LYS A 76 -18.58 3.95 10.06
N GLY A 77 -18.34 5.01 9.27
CA GLY A 77 -18.30 6.40 9.75
C GLY A 77 -16.91 6.95 10.01
N PHE A 78 -15.84 6.14 9.88
CA PHE A 78 -14.46 6.59 10.04
C PHE A 78 -13.91 7.20 8.75
N LYS A 79 -14.42 8.39 8.37
CA LYS A 79 -14.13 9.07 7.10
C LYS A 79 -12.62 9.25 6.81
N ASN A 80 -11.81 9.43 7.86
CA ASN A 80 -10.35 9.63 7.75
C ASN A 80 -9.53 8.32 7.73
N ALA A 81 -10.17 7.16 7.64
CA ALA A 81 -9.46 5.89 7.53
C ALA A 81 -8.72 5.81 6.18
N SER A 82 -7.43 5.54 6.22
CA SER A 82 -6.60 5.32 5.04
C SER A 82 -5.88 3.99 5.14
N SER A 83 -5.48 3.42 4.00
CA SER A 83 -4.65 2.20 3.96
C SER A 83 -3.37 2.36 4.79
N TRP A 84 -2.79 3.56 4.79
CA TRP A 84 -1.62 3.88 5.62
C TRP A 84 -1.94 3.87 7.12
N THR A 85 -3.06 4.47 7.53
CA THR A 85 -3.51 4.49 8.93
C THR A 85 -3.77 3.08 9.47
N VAL A 86 -4.42 2.23 8.67
CA VAL A 86 -4.67 0.82 8.99
C VAL A 86 -3.35 0.05 9.11
N ARG A 87 -2.45 0.18 8.12
CA ARG A 87 -1.14 -0.45 8.13
C ARG A 87 -0.30 -0.05 9.34
N TYR A 88 -0.32 1.23 9.70
CA TYR A 88 0.37 1.76 10.86
C TYR A 88 -0.16 1.16 12.17
N ARG A 89 -1.49 1.19 12.37
CA ARG A 89 -2.13 0.62 13.57
C ARG A 89 -1.91 -0.87 13.70
N ARG A 90 -2.10 -1.61 12.61
CA ARG A 90 -1.82 -3.04 12.54
C ARG A 90 -0.39 -3.36 12.97
N ARG A 91 0.60 -2.57 12.55
CA ARG A 91 2.00 -2.73 12.97
C ARG A 91 2.21 -2.41 14.45
N ARG A 92 1.60 -1.33 14.98
CA ARG A 92 1.63 -1.03 16.42
C ARG A 92 1.04 -2.15 17.27
N LEU A 93 -0.01 -2.80 16.78
CA LEU A 93 -0.65 -3.96 17.41
C LEU A 93 0.14 -5.26 17.27
N GLY A 94 1.36 -5.24 16.70
CA GLY A 94 2.18 -6.43 16.48
C GLY A 94 1.64 -7.38 15.40
N MET A 95 0.59 -6.99 14.69
CA MET A 95 -0.07 -7.86 13.71
C MET A 95 0.69 -7.87 12.39
N LYS A 96 1.38 -8.97 12.13
CA LYS A 96 1.97 -9.26 10.82
C LYS A 96 0.84 -9.69 9.87
N LYS A 97 0.56 -8.88 8.86
CA LYS A 97 -0.48 -9.16 7.85
C LYS A 97 -0.07 -10.21 6.83
N TYR A 98 1.21 -10.25 6.58
CA TYR A 98 1.86 -11.35 5.92
C TYR A 98 2.98 -11.68 6.87
N LEU A 99 3.05 -12.91 7.38
CA LEU A 99 4.37 -13.42 7.72
C LEU A 99 5.21 -13.12 6.48
N TYR A 100 6.32 -12.41 6.59
CA TYR A 100 7.16 -12.06 5.44
C TYR A 100 7.42 -13.30 4.53
N GLY A 101 7.45 -14.49 5.16
CA GLY A 101 7.38 -15.80 4.51
C GLY A 101 6.15 -16.05 3.63
N GLU A 102 4.91 -15.76 4.03
CA GLU A 102 3.69 -15.94 3.23
C GLU A 102 3.65 -15.03 2.00
N ALA A 103 4.03 -13.75 2.12
CA ALA A 103 4.13 -12.87 0.94
C ALA A 103 5.25 -13.32 -0.01
N LYS A 104 6.35 -13.86 0.53
CA LYS A 104 7.43 -14.46 -0.26
C LYS A 104 6.95 -15.75 -0.93
N LYS A 105 6.19 -16.59 -0.23
CA LYS A 105 5.53 -17.80 -0.74
C LYS A 105 4.54 -17.45 -1.86
N HIS A 106 3.70 -16.44 -1.70
CA HIS A 106 2.77 -15.99 -2.74
C HIS A 106 3.52 -15.50 -3.99
N LYS A 107 4.54 -14.64 -3.83
CA LYS A 107 5.37 -14.18 -4.97
C LYS A 107 6.09 -15.33 -5.66
N ALA A 108 6.63 -16.28 -4.90
CA ALA A 108 7.27 -17.47 -5.44
C ALA A 108 6.26 -18.35 -6.18
N TRP A 109 5.06 -18.54 -5.61
CA TRP A 109 3.97 -19.29 -6.20
C TRP A 109 3.51 -18.66 -7.52
N VAL A 110 3.24 -17.35 -7.56
CA VAL A 110 2.86 -16.65 -8.80
C VAL A 110 3.94 -16.78 -9.87
N ARG A 111 5.22 -16.70 -9.51
CA ARG A 111 6.33 -16.94 -10.45
C ARG A 111 6.33 -18.37 -10.97
N LEU A 112 6.16 -19.36 -10.10
CA LEU A 112 6.06 -20.77 -10.50
C LEU A 112 4.87 -21.00 -11.43
N GLN A 113 3.71 -20.39 -11.15
CA GLN A 113 2.55 -20.48 -12.04
C GLN A 113 2.81 -19.83 -13.41
N ALA A 114 3.51 -18.69 -13.45
CA ALA A 114 3.90 -18.07 -14.72
C ALA A 114 4.85 -18.98 -15.53
N ILE A 115 5.85 -19.60 -14.88
CA ILE A 115 6.76 -20.57 -15.52
C ILE A 115 5.98 -21.81 -15.99
N LYS A 116 5.03 -22.32 -15.20
CA LYS A 116 4.18 -23.44 -15.59
C LYS A 116 3.30 -23.11 -16.81
N LYS A 117 2.78 -21.89 -16.88
CA LYS A 117 1.87 -21.43 -17.94
C LYS A 117 2.60 -21.13 -19.25
N TYR A 118 3.77 -20.49 -19.19
CA TYR A 118 4.48 -19.98 -20.37
C TYR A 118 5.76 -20.76 -20.71
N GLY A 119 6.15 -21.71 -19.86
CA GLY A 119 7.34 -22.52 -20.01
C GLY A 119 8.56 -21.96 -19.26
N ALA A 120 9.57 -22.81 -19.13
CA ALA A 120 10.84 -22.49 -18.47
C ALA A 120 11.92 -21.95 -19.44
N LYS A 121 11.49 -21.33 -20.54
CA LYS A 121 12.38 -20.72 -21.54
C LYS A 121 12.07 -19.24 -21.65
N CYS A 122 13.08 -18.43 -21.92
CA CYS A 122 12.92 -17.02 -22.21
C CYS A 122 11.96 -16.84 -23.40
N GLU A 123 10.90 -16.06 -23.20
CA GLU A 123 9.89 -15.80 -24.21
C GLU A 123 10.44 -14.97 -25.39
N LEU A 124 11.62 -14.35 -25.26
CA LEU A 124 12.28 -13.63 -26.35
C LEU A 124 13.33 -14.48 -27.08
N CYS A 125 14.39 -14.91 -26.39
CA CYS A 125 15.52 -15.60 -27.05
C CYS A 125 15.52 -17.13 -26.89
N GLY A 126 14.61 -17.72 -26.11
CA GLY A 126 14.57 -19.17 -25.88
C GLY A 126 15.58 -19.72 -24.87
N TYR A 127 16.44 -18.88 -24.27
CA TYR A 127 17.38 -19.29 -23.22
C TYR A 127 16.68 -19.93 -22.01
N LYS A 128 17.22 -21.02 -21.47
CA LYS A 128 16.51 -21.90 -20.52
C LYS A 128 17.19 -22.12 -19.16
N LEU A 129 18.45 -21.72 -18.97
CA LEU A 129 19.19 -22.08 -17.76
C LEU A 129 18.80 -21.22 -16.56
N THR A 130 18.65 -19.91 -16.77
CA THR A 130 18.23 -18.96 -15.73
C THR A 130 17.13 -18.07 -16.29
N ILE A 131 16.00 -18.06 -15.59
CA ILE A 131 14.81 -17.31 -15.98
C ILE A 131 14.28 -16.49 -14.81
N ASP A 132 13.82 -15.30 -15.12
CA ASP A 132 13.24 -14.32 -14.20
C ASP A 132 11.86 -13.88 -14.70
N GLY A 133 11.02 -13.47 -13.75
CA GLY A 133 9.70 -12.90 -14.04
C GLY A 133 9.75 -11.38 -14.19
N HIS A 134 9.45 -10.87 -15.37
CA HIS A 134 9.32 -9.45 -15.67
C HIS A 134 7.86 -9.00 -15.62
N HIS A 135 7.57 -7.83 -15.03
CA HIS A 135 6.24 -7.23 -15.09
C HIS A 135 6.04 -6.49 -16.42
N ILE A 136 5.06 -6.90 -17.23
CA ILE A 136 4.74 -6.25 -18.52
C ILE A 136 4.28 -4.81 -18.27
N LEU A 137 3.25 -4.62 -17.43
CA LEU A 137 2.90 -3.33 -16.85
C LEU A 137 3.73 -3.15 -15.57
N PRO A 138 4.61 -2.14 -15.48
CA PRO A 138 5.42 -1.92 -14.29
C PRO A 138 4.57 -1.65 -13.05
N LYS A 139 5.02 -2.11 -11.88
CA LYS A 139 4.32 -1.85 -10.60
C LYS A 139 4.07 -0.37 -10.32
N LYS A 140 5.01 0.49 -10.71
CA LYS A 140 4.89 1.95 -10.56
C LYS A 140 3.73 2.55 -11.37
N MET A 141 3.27 1.84 -12.41
CA MET A 141 2.13 2.20 -13.26
C MET A 141 0.87 1.38 -12.92
N GLY A 142 0.83 0.74 -11.75
CA GLY A 142 -0.34 -0.04 -11.31
C GLY A 142 -0.33 -1.52 -11.74
N GLY A 143 0.76 -2.02 -12.30
CA GLY A 143 0.88 -3.44 -12.68
C GLY A 143 0.78 -4.39 -11.50
N LEU A 144 -0.23 -5.27 -11.53
CA LEU A 144 -0.44 -6.30 -10.51
C LEU A 144 0.61 -7.41 -10.61
N HIS A 145 0.89 -8.09 -9.50
CA HIS A 145 1.80 -9.24 -9.49
C HIS A 145 1.02 -10.53 -9.67
N GLU A 146 0.51 -10.69 -10.88
CA GLU A 146 -0.31 -11.81 -11.33
C GLU A 146 0.38 -12.49 -12.51
N THR A 147 0.00 -13.74 -12.78
CA THR A 147 0.60 -14.56 -13.83
C THR A 147 0.52 -13.92 -15.20
N ASP A 148 -0.60 -13.27 -15.53
CA ASP A 148 -0.82 -12.66 -16.86
C ASP A 148 0.00 -11.39 -17.08
N ASN A 149 0.32 -10.66 -16.01
CA ASN A 149 1.18 -9.49 -16.06
C ASN A 149 2.68 -9.84 -15.90
N LEU A 150 3.01 -11.12 -15.71
CA LEU A 150 4.39 -11.59 -15.66
C LEU A 150 4.80 -12.21 -16.99
N MET A 151 6.06 -12.06 -17.34
CA MET A 151 6.69 -12.67 -18.51
C MET A 151 7.99 -13.34 -18.11
N VAL A 152 8.27 -14.50 -18.70
CA VAL A 152 9.44 -15.31 -18.39
C VAL A 152 10.60 -14.89 -19.31
N LEU A 153 11.64 -14.28 -18.74
CA LEU A 153 12.79 -13.76 -19.49
C LEU A 153 14.11 -14.26 -18.90
N CYS A 154 15.16 -14.34 -19.72
CA CYS A 154 16.52 -14.49 -19.20
C CYS A 154 17.04 -13.14 -18.65
N PRO A 155 18.11 -13.15 -17.81
CA PRO A 155 18.68 -11.92 -17.26
C PRO A 155 19.06 -10.87 -18.30
N ASN A 156 19.57 -11.30 -19.46
CA ASN A 156 19.98 -10.39 -20.54
C ASN A 156 18.77 -9.68 -21.17
N CYS A 157 17.76 -10.45 -21.60
CA CYS A 157 16.52 -9.89 -22.15
C CYS A 157 15.77 -9.03 -21.13
N HIS A 158 15.78 -9.44 -19.85
CA HIS A 158 15.22 -8.67 -18.75
C HIS A 158 15.92 -7.31 -18.60
N ALA A 159 17.25 -7.28 -18.69
CA ALA A 159 18.03 -6.05 -18.62
C ALA A 159 17.77 -5.12 -19.82
N LEU A 160 17.67 -5.67 -21.04
CA LEU A 160 17.37 -4.90 -22.26
C LEU A 160 16.03 -4.16 -22.14
N ILE A 161 14.98 -4.84 -21.67
CA ILE A 161 13.66 -4.20 -21.46
C ILE A 161 13.72 -3.19 -20.31
N THR A 162 14.34 -3.55 -19.19
CA THR A 162 14.42 -2.67 -18.02
C THR A 162 15.16 -1.36 -18.33
N ARG A 163 16.19 -1.44 -19.17
CA ARG A 163 17.00 -0.29 -19.64
C ARG A 163 16.42 0.38 -20.90
N ARG A 164 15.25 -0.07 -21.39
CA ARG A 164 14.53 0.48 -22.54
C ARG A 164 15.25 0.36 -23.89
N TYR A 165 16.16 -0.60 -24.04
CA TYR A 165 16.68 -0.99 -25.37
C TYR A 165 15.66 -1.76 -26.19
N LEU A 166 14.71 -2.43 -25.52
CA LEU A 166 13.55 -3.07 -26.13
C LEU A 166 12.29 -2.53 -25.47
N ASN A 167 11.27 -2.22 -26.26
CA ASN A 167 10.00 -1.68 -25.75
C ASN A 167 8.92 -2.76 -25.76
N LEU A 168 8.51 -3.20 -24.57
CA LEU A 168 7.44 -4.17 -24.38
C LEU A 168 6.25 -3.48 -23.71
N LYS A 169 5.11 -3.43 -24.40
CA LYS A 169 3.85 -2.93 -23.83
C LYS A 169 2.88 -4.06 -23.55
N SER A 170 2.92 -5.10 -24.38
CA SER A 170 2.04 -6.26 -24.29
C SER A 170 2.74 -7.54 -24.75
N ARG A 171 2.18 -8.69 -24.38
CA ARG A 171 2.63 -10.00 -24.92
C ARG A 171 2.45 -10.12 -26.43
N LYS A 172 1.56 -9.34 -27.05
CA LYS A 172 1.36 -9.35 -28.51
C LYS A 172 2.58 -8.79 -29.25
N ASP A 173 3.43 -8.01 -28.56
CA ASP A 173 4.61 -7.39 -29.14
C ASP A 173 5.80 -8.38 -29.25
N ILE A 174 5.70 -9.56 -28.61
CA ILE A 174 6.78 -10.56 -28.53
C ILE A 174 7.37 -10.90 -29.92
N PRO A 175 6.59 -11.22 -30.97
CA PRO A 175 7.15 -11.56 -32.27
C PRO A 175 7.95 -10.42 -32.90
N ALA A 176 7.51 -9.16 -32.72
CA ALA A 176 8.21 -8.00 -33.23
C ALA A 176 9.53 -7.78 -32.48
N ILE A 177 9.50 -7.87 -31.14
CA ILE A 177 10.67 -7.71 -30.28
C ILE A 177 11.69 -8.83 -30.53
N ARG A 178 11.25 -10.06 -30.81
CA ARG A 178 12.15 -11.14 -31.21
C ARG A 178 12.96 -10.79 -32.46
N LYS A 179 12.31 -10.23 -33.48
CA LYS A 179 12.99 -9.77 -34.71
C LYS A 179 13.98 -8.64 -34.42
N GLU A 180 13.60 -7.69 -33.58
CA GLU A 180 14.48 -6.59 -33.16
C GLU A 180 15.71 -7.10 -32.39
N LEU A 181 15.51 -8.06 -31.48
CA LEU A 181 16.58 -8.71 -30.74
C LEU A 181 17.55 -9.46 -31.68
N THR A 182 17.02 -10.20 -32.67
CA THR A 182 17.87 -10.88 -33.67
C THR A 182 18.73 -9.88 -34.43
N LYS A 183 18.16 -8.73 -34.84
CA LYS A 183 18.92 -7.67 -35.51
C LYS A 183 20.07 -7.16 -34.63
N LEU A 184 19.77 -6.81 -33.38
CA LEU A 184 20.79 -6.35 -32.42
C LEU A 184 21.93 -7.35 -32.24
N LEU A 185 21.60 -8.64 -32.13
CA LEU A 185 22.58 -9.70 -31.97
C LEU A 185 23.40 -9.97 -33.25
N SER A 186 22.82 -9.75 -34.43
CA SER A 186 23.51 -9.91 -35.72
C SER A 186 24.38 -8.71 -36.11
N SER A 187 24.21 -7.56 -35.46
CA SER A 187 24.99 -6.35 -35.69
C SER A 187 26.21 -6.22 -34.76
N SER A 188 26.51 -7.27 -33.99
CA SER A 188 27.65 -7.39 -33.07
C SER A 188 28.63 -8.43 -33.58
#